data_AF-A0A717JL28-F1
#
_entry.id   AF-A0A717JL28-F1
#
_cell.length_a   1.000
_cell.length_b   1.000
_cell.length_c   1.000
_cell.angle_alpha   90.00
_cell.angle_beta   90.00
_cell.angle_gamma   90.00
#
_symmetry.space_group_name_H-M   'P 1'
#
loop_
_entity.id
_entity.type
_entity.pdbx_description
1 polymer ?
#
loop_
_entity_poly.entity_id
_entity_poly.type
_entity_poly.pdbx_seq_one_letter_code
_entity_poly.pdbx_strand_id
1 'polypeptide(L)'
;MDFLSSAILSGIVYDMLKHHVSITATSIKEKLKNWVVDEAVAPALAKELEKLSLNDEMSEIAIERKLLDSSEIQKILSSIKPHAATVIIQNHSGTGDNIGGNKITR
;
A
#
# COMPACT_ATOMS: atom_id res chain seq x y z
N MET A 1 2.67 -12.74 8.98
CA MET A 1 3.72 -11.96 8.31
C MET A 1 3.07 -11.29 7.12
N ASP A 2 3.14 -9.96 7.14
CA ASP A 2 2.13 -9.05 6.64
C ASP A 2 2.21 -8.81 5.13
N PHE A 3 1.06 -8.48 4.53
CA PHE A 3 0.95 -8.28 3.08
C PHE A 3 1.72 -7.04 2.61
N LEU A 4 1.85 -6.00 3.44
CA LEU A 4 2.84 -4.92 3.27
C LEU A 4 3.97 -5.10 4.30
N SER A 5 5.03 -5.80 3.91
CA SER A 5 6.19 -5.98 4.79
C SER A 5 6.85 -4.62 5.11
N SER A 6 7.39 -4.47 6.32
CA SER A 6 8.07 -3.24 6.74
C SER A 6 9.23 -2.87 5.81
N ALA A 7 9.84 -3.85 5.14
CA ALA A 7 10.84 -3.66 4.08
C ALA A 7 10.30 -2.88 2.87
N ILE A 8 9.09 -3.20 2.40
CA ILE A 8 8.49 -2.47 1.27
C ILE A 8 8.15 -1.04 1.70
N LEU A 9 7.56 -0.88 2.88
CA LEU A 9 7.22 0.45 3.39
C LEU A 9 8.48 1.29 3.65
N SER A 10 9.56 0.69 4.18
CA SER A 10 10.82 1.40 4.40
C SER A 10 11.43 1.87 3.09
N GLY A 11 11.37 1.07 2.02
CA GLY A 11 11.81 1.50 0.70
C GLY A 11 11.01 2.67 0.16
N ILE A 12 9.67 2.63 0.29
CA ILE A 12 8.80 3.75 -0.10
C ILE A 12 9.11 5.02 0.69
N VAL A 13 9.27 4.90 2.01
CA VAL A 13 9.56 6.04 2.89
C VAL A 13 10.96 6.60 2.62
N TYR A 14 11.95 5.72 2.41
CA TYR A 14 13.30 6.11 2.02
C TYR A 14 13.30 6.89 0.70
N ASP A 15 12.61 6.38 -0.32
CA ASP A 15 12.46 7.04 -1.62
C ASP A 15 11.82 8.42 -1.49
N MET A 16 10.75 8.54 -0.69
CA MET A 16 10.11 9.84 -0.43
C MET A 16 11.07 10.82 0.26
N LEU A 17 11.81 10.38 1.29
CA LEU A 17 12.76 11.21 2.01
C LEU A 17 13.91 11.66 1.10
N LYS A 18 14.48 10.75 0.30
CA LYS A 18 15.55 11.05 -0.65
C LYS A 18 15.15 12.01 -1.77
N HIS A 19 13.90 11.95 -2.19
CA HIS A 19 13.37 12.87 -3.20
C HIS A 19 12.71 14.13 -2.60
N HIS A 20 12.89 14.38 -1.29
CA HIS A 20 12.29 15.49 -0.55
C HIS A 20 10.77 15.59 -0.72
N VAL A 21 10.10 14.45 -0.91
CA VAL A 21 8.65 14.33 -0.97
C VAL A 21 8.11 14.34 0.45
N SER A 22 7.18 15.26 0.73
CA SER A 22 6.53 15.34 2.03
C SER A 22 5.67 14.11 2.29
N ILE A 23 5.89 13.44 3.43
CA ILE A 23 5.14 12.27 3.88
C ILE A 23 3.72 12.72 4.28
N THR A 24 2.82 12.70 3.31
CA THR A 24 1.42 13.09 3.46
C THR A 24 0.50 11.93 3.06
N ALA A 25 -0.75 11.95 3.53
CA ALA A 25 -1.75 10.95 3.14
C ALA A 25 -1.87 10.79 1.62
N THR A 26 -1.78 11.90 0.87
CA THR A 26 -1.82 11.90 -0.59
C THR A 26 -0.61 11.18 -1.18
N SER A 27 0.61 11.53 -0.79
CA SER A 27 1.84 10.87 -1.28
C SER A 27 1.88 9.37 -0.98
N ILE A 28 1.40 8.96 0.20
CA ILE A 28 1.29 7.56 0.60
C ILE A 28 0.26 6.85 -0.26
N LYS A 29 -0.93 7.44 -0.47
CA LYS A 29 -1.94 6.88 -1.39
C LYS A 29 -1.38 6.73 -2.79
N GLU A 30 -0.57 7.69 -3.27
CA GLU A 30 0.04 7.61 -4.58
C GLU A 30 1.02 6.44 -4.73
N LYS A 31 1.90 6.25 -3.74
CA LYS A 31 2.86 5.14 -3.74
C LYS A 31 2.18 3.79 -3.50
N LEU A 32 1.05 3.78 -2.80
CA LEU A 32 0.23 2.61 -2.54
C LEU A 32 -0.95 2.47 -3.54
N LYS A 33 -0.94 3.13 -4.71
CA LYS A 33 -2.02 3.06 -5.72
C LYS A 33 -2.39 1.62 -6.14
N ASN A 34 -1.45 0.69 -6.07
CA ASN A 34 -1.66 -0.73 -6.40
C ASN A 34 -2.20 -1.56 -5.22
N TRP A 35 -2.52 -0.92 -4.09
CA TRP A 35 -2.90 -1.53 -2.83
C TRP A 35 -4.27 -1.02 -2.40
N VAL A 36 -5.06 -1.88 -1.76
CA VAL A 36 -6.33 -1.49 -1.14
C VAL A 36 -5.99 -0.83 0.17
N VAL A 37 -5.92 0.50 0.13
CA VAL A 37 -5.70 1.36 1.29
C VAL A 37 -7.02 2.05 1.57
N ASP A 38 -7.64 1.73 2.72
CA ASP A 38 -8.82 2.46 3.18
C ASP A 38 -8.54 3.95 3.29
N GLU A 39 -9.56 4.78 3.07
CA GLU A 39 -9.39 6.23 3.01
C GLU A 39 -8.80 6.82 4.30
N ALA A 40 -9.04 6.14 5.44
CA ALA A 40 -8.54 6.47 6.77
C ALA A 40 -7.13 5.93 7.08
N VAL A 41 -6.62 4.96 6.32
CA VAL A 41 -5.34 4.28 6.60
C VAL A 41 -4.15 5.16 6.23
N ALA A 42 -4.18 5.80 5.06
CA ALA A 42 -3.10 6.70 4.63
C ALA A 42 -2.85 7.90 5.57
N PRO A 43 -3.87 8.65 6.05
CA PRO A 43 -3.64 9.72 7.01
C PRO A 43 -3.18 9.20 8.38
N ALA A 44 -3.68 8.03 8.83
CA ALA A 44 -3.19 7.41 10.06
C ALA A 44 -1.71 7.03 9.94
N LEU A 45 -1.31 6.44 8.82
CA LEU A 45 0.08 6.05 8.56
C LEU A 45 0.99 7.28 8.48
N ALA A 46 0.58 8.34 7.78
CA ALA A 46 1.35 9.58 7.70
C ALA A 46 1.64 10.17 9.09
N LYS A 47 0.62 10.20 9.95
CA LYS A 47 0.74 10.72 11.32
C LYS A 47 1.69 9.89 12.18
N GLU A 48 1.64 8.56 12.06
CA GLU A 48 2.58 7.69 12.79
C GLU A 48 4.01 7.79 12.25
N LEU A 49 4.18 7.94 10.93
CA LEU A 49 5.49 8.15 10.31
C LEU A 49 6.13 9.48 10.72
N GLU A 50 5.34 10.54 10.84
CA GLU A 50 5.80 11.85 11.30
C GLU A 50 6.35 11.79 12.74
N LYS A 51 5.72 11.00 13.62
CA LYS A 51 6.19 10.79 14.99
C LYS A 51 7.54 10.07 15.08
N LEU A 52 7.91 9.28 14.07
CA LEU A 52 9.17 8.53 14.06
C LEU A 52 10.39 9.42 13.79
N SER A 53 10.18 10.70 13.46
CA SER A 53 11.22 11.68 13.12
C SER A 53 12.25 11.09 12.15
N LEU A 54 11.75 10.51 11.06
CA LEU A 54 12.58 9.92 10.01
C LEU A 54 13.27 11.04 9.22
N ASN A 55 14.54 10.85 8.88
CA ASN A 55 15.32 11.81 8.11
C ASN A 55 15.99 11.13 6.90
N ASP A 56 16.45 11.94 5.96
CA ASP A 56 17.10 11.52 4.71
C ASP A 56 18.54 11.01 4.88
N GLU A 57 19.11 11.17 6.08
CA GLU A 57 20.38 10.56 6.49
C GLU A 57 20.21 9.11 6.95
N MET A 58 18.98 8.67 7.26
CA MET A 58 18.70 7.28 7.63
C MET A 58 18.80 6.36 6.41
N SER A 59 19.38 5.17 6.62
CA SER A 59 19.33 4.09 5.64
C SER A 59 17.95 3.42 5.64
N GLU A 60 17.60 2.78 4.53
CA GLU A 60 16.37 2.00 4.39
C GLU A 60 16.22 0.97 5.51
N ILE A 61 17.30 0.25 5.86
CA ILE A 61 17.33 -0.73 6.95
C ILE A 61 17.06 -0.06 8.31
N ALA A 62 17.57 1.16 8.54
CA ALA A 62 17.32 1.88 9.78
C ALA A 62 15.86 2.34 9.89
N ILE A 63 15.25 2.75 8.77
CA ILE A 63 13.83 3.08 8.69
C ILE A 63 13.01 1.81 8.94
N GLU A 64 13.33 0.70 8.30
CA GLU A 64 12.65 -0.59 8.49
C GLU A 64 12.61 -1.00 9.96
N ARG A 65 13.74 -0.93 10.67
CA ARG A 65 13.80 -1.23 12.10
C ARG A 65 12.86 -0.34 12.91
N LYS A 66 12.83 0.96 12.64
CA LYS A 66 11.88 1.88 13.31
C LYS A 66 10.41 1.55 13.01
N LEU A 67 10.10 1.11 11.80
CA LEU A 67 8.75 0.68 11.42
C LEU A 67 8.36 -0.62 12.12
N LEU A 68 9.31 -1.54 12.30
CA LEU A 68 9.13 -2.81 13.03
C LEU A 68 8.96 -2.59 14.54
N ASP A 69 9.72 -1.65 15.11
CA ASP A 69 9.64 -1.31 16.53
C ASP A 69 8.31 -0.59 16.88
N SER A 70 7.65 0.02 15.90
CA SER A 70 6.37 0.73 16.10
C SER A 70 5.16 -0.20 16.00
N SER A 71 4.60 -0.56 17.16
CA SER A 71 3.42 -1.44 17.24
C SER A 71 2.19 -0.87 16.52
N GLU A 72 2.03 0.45 16.54
CA GLU A 72 0.94 1.16 15.87
C GLU A 72 1.06 1.08 14.35
N ILE A 73 2.27 1.23 13.82
CA ILE A 73 2.50 1.07 12.38
C ILE A 73 2.26 -0.37 11.95
N GLN A 74 2.72 -1.36 12.72
CA GLN A 74 2.44 -2.78 12.44
C GLN A 74 0.94 -3.06 12.41
N LYS A 75 0.14 -2.49 13.31
CA LYS A 75 -1.32 -2.61 13.29
C LYS A 75 -1.91 -1.99 12.01
N ILE A 76 -1.46 -0.80 11.63
CA ILE A 76 -1.93 -0.13 10.40
C ILE A 76 -1.55 -0.94 9.15
N LEU A 77 -0.31 -1.45 9.08
CA LEU A 77 0.16 -2.31 8.00
C LEU A 77 -0.72 -3.55 7.84
N SER A 78 -1.14 -4.16 8.95
CA SER A 78 -1.98 -5.37 8.93
C SER A 78 -3.39 -5.15 8.38
N SER A 79 -3.83 -3.89 8.29
CA SER A 79 -5.11 -3.53 7.69
C SER A 79 -5.05 -3.36 6.16
N ILE A 80 -3.84 -3.18 5.60
CA ILE A 80 -3.65 -2.93 4.17
C ILE A 80 -3.69 -4.26 3.41
N LYS A 81 -4.49 -4.31 2.36
CA LYS A 81 -4.70 -5.52 1.54
C LYS A 81 -4.23 -5.31 0.09
N PRO A 82 -3.91 -6.39 -0.64
CA PRO A 82 -3.65 -6.28 -2.08
C PRO A 82 -4.90 -5.75 -2.73
N HIS A 83 -4.71 -4.93 -3.75
CA HIS A 83 -5.73 -4.87 -4.78
C HIS A 83 -5.76 -6.23 -5.48
N ALA A 84 -6.70 -7.08 -5.09
CA ALA A 84 -7.01 -8.30 -5.82
C ALA A 84 -7.63 -7.89 -7.15
N ALA A 85 -6.80 -7.69 -8.17
CA ALA A 85 -7.28 -7.58 -9.53
C ALA A 85 -7.92 -8.92 -9.89
N THR A 86 -9.23 -8.95 -10.08
CA THR A 86 -9.93 -10.13 -10.59
C THR A 86 -9.50 -10.34 -12.04
N VAL A 87 -8.49 -11.17 -12.27
CA VAL A 87 -8.07 -11.55 -13.62
C VAL A 87 -9.06 -12.59 -14.12
N ILE A 88 -10.05 -12.16 -14.92
CA ILE A 88 -10.96 -13.07 -15.60
C ILE A 88 -10.29 -13.53 -16.91
N ILE A 89 -9.72 -14.73 -16.91
CA ILE A 89 -9.21 -15.38 -18.13
C ILE A 89 -10.33 -16.23 -18.72
N GLN A 90 -10.89 -15.82 -19.86
CA GLN A 90 -11.88 -16.62 -20.61
C GLN A 90 -11.31 -17.02 -21.96
N ASN A 91 -11.09 -18.33 -22.15
CA ASN A 91 -10.80 -18.90 -23.47
C ASN A 91 -12.13 -19.24 -24.14
N HIS A 92 -12.45 -18.58 -25.25
CA HIS A 92 -13.64 -18.86 -26.06
C HIS A 92 -13.24 -19.44 -27.42
N SER A 93 -13.96 -20.48 -27.86
CA SER A 93 -13.74 -21.14 -29.16
C SER A 93 -15.03 -21.28 -29.99
N GLY A 94 -16.05 -20.44 -29.74
CA GLY A 94 -17.35 -20.48 -30.43
C GLY A 94 -17.86 -19.08 -30.84
N THR A 95 -19.16 -18.97 -31.16
CA THR A 95 -19.87 -17.69 -31.33
C THR A 95 -20.77 -17.45 -30.11
N GLY A 96 -20.61 -16.30 -29.44
CA GLY A 96 -21.35 -15.94 -28.22
C GLY A 96 -20.76 -14.70 -27.54
N ASP A 97 -21.55 -14.04 -26.68
CA ASP A 97 -21.15 -12.84 -25.95
C ASP A 97 -20.40 -13.18 -24.65
N ASN A 98 -19.27 -12.49 -24.41
CA ASN A 98 -18.56 -12.54 -23.14
C ASN A 98 -19.27 -11.64 -22.11
N ILE A 99 -19.65 -12.19 -20.96
CA ILE A 99 -20.26 -11.42 -19.85
C ILE A 99 -19.39 -11.57 -18.60
N GLY A 100 -18.60 -10.52 -18.31
CA GLY A 100 -17.75 -10.41 -17.12
C GLY A 100 -18.47 -9.78 -15.92
N GLY A 101 -19.70 -10.19 -15.63
CA GLY A 101 -20.53 -9.61 -14.55
C GLY A 101 -21.87 -10.35 -14.37
N ASN A 102 -22.73 -9.85 -13.47
CA ASN A 102 -24.06 -10.45 -13.25
C ASN A 102 -24.98 -10.17 -14.45
N LYS A 103 -25.37 -11.22 -15.18
CA LYS A 103 -26.38 -11.16 -16.23
C LYS A 103 -27.77 -11.19 -15.61
N ILE A 104 -28.57 -10.13 -15.78
CA ILE A 104 -30.01 -10.19 -15.51
C ILE A 104 -30.69 -10.68 -16.79
N THR A 105 -31.19 -11.91 -16.77
CA THR A 105 -32.07 -12.43 -17.83
C THR A 105 -33.51 -12.17 -17.43
N ARG A 106 -34.27 -11.46 -18.28
CA ARG A 106 -35.72 -11.29 -18.15
C ARG A 106 -36.45 -12.38 -18.90
#